data_AF-A0A3A8QXT3-F1
#
_entry.id   AF-A0A3A8QXT3-F1
#
_cell.length_a   1.000
_cell.length_b   1.000
_cell.length_c   1.000
_cell.angle_alpha   90.00
_cell.angle_beta   90.00
_cell.angle_gamma   90.00
#
_symmetry.space_group_name_H-M   'P 1'
#
loop_
_entity.id
_entity.type
_entity.pdbx_description
1 polymer ?
#
loop_
_entity_poly.entity_id
_entity_poly.type
_entity_poly.pdbx_seq_one_letter_code
_entity_poly.pdbx_strand_id
1 'polypeptide(L)'
;MKALFAIAMLALPGIPASTGAEAARSGSSVRFVFAWRGVPVGTVGLSLDAGRFTYTSRHLHVRDGHAGERVREVTLPVDATGRVTAGDAVPQALWLWRGPPPEGCVKGREELSGQEGPHCVTARGPTSAEGTMLGARFRARYDDRGQLQALEVGDSRFTRAAPGERLRAPPELFADGVPVEGGTGGALALAPRGDGPSFTVPPRLPEMTEWTPAAARALSAKVHAAFPDKGPTAADWRPGGEGEAGGCLAHALRYASLARARGQRVGLVHGLLVVDGGPARPHAWVRVALKGGGTLELDPTSLDPVRPDTHLALALAPPEGPALEAGERWLALLRGDYRVVRATRTE
;
A
#
# COMPACT_ATOMS: atom_id res chain seq x y z
N MET A 1 -45.09 19.97 -64.12
CA MET A 1 -45.26 18.61 -63.55
C MET A 1 -43.90 18.18 -63.02
N LYS A 2 -43.71 18.02 -61.69
CA LYS A 2 -43.66 16.71 -60.96
C LYS A 2 -42.67 15.74 -61.62
N ALA A 3 -41.63 15.16 -61.02
CA ALA A 3 -41.44 14.53 -59.70
C ALA A 3 -39.93 14.17 -59.54
N LEU A 4 -39.27 14.41 -58.40
CA LEU A 4 -38.96 13.51 -57.26
C LEU A 4 -37.97 12.33 -57.48
N PHE A 5 -36.92 12.33 -56.62
CA PHE A 5 -36.23 11.20 -55.93
C PHE A 5 -35.39 10.17 -56.75
N ALA A 6 -34.26 9.58 -56.32
CA ALA A 6 -33.43 9.63 -55.09
C ALA A 6 -32.16 8.72 -55.21
N ILE A 7 -31.11 9.10 -54.44
CA ILE A 7 -30.10 8.28 -53.69
C ILE A 7 -29.02 7.48 -54.50
N ALA A 8 -27.74 7.91 -54.52
CA ALA A 8 -26.57 7.62 -53.62
C ALA A 8 -25.76 6.38 -54.05
N MET A 9 -24.44 6.22 -53.92
CA MET A 9 -23.35 6.84 -53.14
C MET A 9 -22.03 6.81 -53.94
N LEU A 10 -21.09 7.72 -53.65
CA LEU A 10 -19.63 7.46 -53.60
C LEU A 10 -18.96 8.75 -53.06
N ALA A 11 -18.78 8.82 -51.74
CA ALA A 11 -17.98 9.86 -51.09
C ALA A 11 -16.95 9.16 -50.19
N LEU A 12 -15.68 9.40 -50.48
CA LEU A 12 -14.51 9.01 -49.69
C LEU A 12 -14.66 9.50 -48.23
N PRO A 13 -14.33 8.69 -47.21
CA PRO A 13 -14.26 9.21 -45.85
C PRO A 13 -13.00 10.07 -45.70
N GLY A 14 -13.24 11.37 -45.55
CA GLY A 14 -12.24 12.33 -45.10
C GLY A 14 -11.71 11.98 -43.71
N ILE A 15 -10.44 12.31 -43.51
CA ILE A 15 -9.76 12.28 -42.22
C ILE A 15 -10.57 13.11 -41.22
N PRO A 16 -11.08 12.54 -40.12
CA PRO A 16 -11.67 13.36 -39.08
C PRO A 16 -10.53 14.05 -38.32
N ALA A 17 -10.39 15.36 -38.56
CA ALA A 17 -9.66 16.26 -37.70
C ALA A 17 -10.15 16.05 -36.26
N SER A 18 -9.25 15.62 -35.38
CA SER A 18 -9.55 15.43 -33.96
C SER A 18 -10.12 16.72 -33.39
N THR A 19 -11.21 16.60 -32.65
CA THR A 19 -11.90 17.61 -31.83
C THR A 19 -11.05 18.10 -30.64
N GLY A 20 -9.76 18.36 -30.85
CA GLY A 20 -8.80 18.78 -29.83
C GLY A 20 -8.79 20.29 -29.53
N ALA A 21 -9.52 21.11 -30.30
CA ALA A 21 -9.47 22.56 -30.16
C ALA A 21 -10.41 23.14 -29.09
N GLU A 22 -11.52 22.46 -28.77
CA GLU A 22 -12.47 22.92 -27.73
C GLU A 22 -12.12 22.42 -26.32
N ALA A 23 -11.46 21.26 -26.21
CA ALA A 23 -10.99 20.73 -24.92
C ALA A 23 -9.80 21.52 -24.34
N ALA A 24 -9.15 22.38 -25.12
CA ALA A 24 -8.01 23.19 -24.70
C ALA A 24 -8.39 24.48 -23.94
N ARG A 25 -9.67 24.86 -23.89
CA ARG A 25 -10.14 26.10 -23.22
C ARG A 25 -10.66 25.91 -21.80
N SER A 26 -10.93 24.67 -21.38
CA SER A 26 -11.28 24.33 -20.01
C SER A 26 -10.20 23.38 -19.48
N GLY A 27 -9.38 23.83 -18.53
CA GLY A 27 -8.31 23.02 -17.96
C GLY A 27 -8.83 21.63 -17.56
N SER A 28 -8.09 20.58 -17.89
CA SER A 28 -8.45 19.23 -17.45
C SER A 28 -7.77 18.95 -16.12
N SER A 29 -8.48 18.30 -15.19
CA SER A 29 -7.86 17.80 -13.96
C SER A 29 -8.40 16.43 -13.60
N VAL A 30 -7.56 15.66 -12.92
CA VAL A 30 -7.92 14.34 -12.40
C VAL A 30 -7.16 14.11 -11.09
N ARG A 31 -7.71 13.25 -10.25
CA ARG A 31 -7.09 12.83 -9.00
C ARG A 31 -7.08 11.32 -8.91
N PHE A 32 -6.02 10.79 -8.34
CA PHE A 32 -5.82 9.37 -8.08
C PHE A 32 -5.56 9.16 -6.59
N VAL A 33 -6.12 8.10 -6.04
CA VAL A 33 -5.68 7.50 -4.78
C VAL A 33 -4.36 6.80 -5.06
N PHE A 34 -3.31 7.20 -4.35
CA PHE A 34 -2.00 6.55 -4.38
C PHE A 34 -1.92 5.53 -3.24
N ALA A 35 -1.69 4.28 -3.63
CA ALA A 35 -1.43 3.18 -2.73
C ALA A 35 -0.02 2.62 -2.91
N TRP A 36 0.70 2.37 -1.82
CA TRP A 36 1.99 1.69 -1.82
C TRP A 36 1.87 0.34 -1.11
N ARG A 37 2.21 -0.76 -1.79
CA ARG A 37 1.95 -2.13 -1.34
C ARG A 37 0.49 -2.35 -0.93
N GLY A 38 -0.40 -1.75 -1.71
CA GLY A 38 -1.84 -1.72 -1.46
C GLY A 38 -2.31 -0.68 -0.44
N VAL A 39 -1.40 0.02 0.25
CA VAL A 39 -1.72 0.98 1.32
C VAL A 39 -2.03 2.34 0.79
N PRO A 40 -3.27 2.87 0.90
CA PRO A 40 -3.53 4.25 0.53
C PRO A 40 -2.70 5.19 1.41
N VAL A 41 -1.68 5.78 0.81
CA VAL A 41 -0.71 6.67 1.48
C VAL A 41 -0.89 8.12 1.05
N GLY A 42 -1.81 8.40 0.13
CA GLY A 42 -2.00 9.75 -0.36
C GLY A 42 -2.83 9.87 -1.62
N THR A 43 -2.80 11.07 -2.21
CA THR A 43 -3.37 11.34 -3.52
C THR A 43 -2.35 11.93 -4.46
N VAL A 44 -2.51 11.65 -5.75
CA VAL A 44 -1.85 12.37 -6.84
C VAL A 44 -2.91 13.14 -7.61
N GLY A 45 -2.70 14.44 -7.76
CA GLY A 45 -3.49 15.31 -8.62
C GLY A 45 -2.71 15.66 -9.88
N LEU A 46 -3.37 15.57 -11.03
CA LEU A 46 -2.84 16.03 -12.30
C LEU A 46 -3.73 17.15 -12.81
N SER A 47 -3.14 18.26 -13.23
CA SER A 47 -3.86 19.30 -13.97
C SER A 47 -3.09 19.68 -15.23
N LEU A 48 -3.84 19.99 -16.27
CA LEU A 48 -3.28 20.47 -17.52
C LEU A 48 -4.10 21.67 -18.00
N ASP A 49 -3.39 22.78 -18.09
CA ASP A 49 -3.85 24.03 -18.66
C ASP A 49 -3.06 24.34 -19.93
N ALA A 50 -3.43 25.40 -20.64
CA ALA A 50 -2.72 25.82 -21.85
C ALA A 50 -1.21 26.02 -21.58
N GLY A 51 -0.41 25.12 -22.15
CA GLY A 51 1.06 25.15 -22.05
C GLY A 51 1.64 24.74 -20.70
N ARG A 52 0.84 24.17 -19.79
CA ARG A 52 1.26 23.92 -18.41
C ARG A 52 0.69 22.63 -17.85
N PHE A 53 1.57 21.74 -17.42
CA PHE A 53 1.22 20.53 -16.69
C PHE A 53 1.64 20.66 -15.23
N THR A 54 0.72 20.40 -14.30
CA THR A 54 1.01 20.38 -12.87
C THR A 54 0.77 18.99 -12.32
N TYR A 55 1.76 18.50 -11.59
CA TYR A 55 1.70 17.29 -10.79
C TYR A 55 1.75 17.66 -9.32
N THR A 56 0.75 17.24 -8.56
CA THR A 56 0.66 17.47 -7.11
C THR A 56 0.58 16.12 -6.42
N SER A 57 1.60 15.76 -5.65
CA SER A 57 1.56 14.59 -4.76
C SER A 57 1.29 15.05 -3.33
N ARG A 58 0.32 14.40 -2.68
CA ARG A 58 -0.10 14.63 -1.30
C ARG A 58 0.04 13.33 -0.54
N HIS A 59 1.05 13.20 0.30
CA HIS A 59 1.26 12.02 1.12
C HIS A 59 0.77 12.27 2.54
N LEU A 60 -0.10 11.40 3.00
CA LEU A 60 -0.60 11.39 4.37
C LEU A 60 0.42 10.65 5.23
N HIS A 61 0.78 11.23 6.36
CA HIS A 61 1.65 10.61 7.35
C HIS A 61 1.10 10.90 8.75
N VAL A 62 1.55 10.10 9.71
CA VAL A 62 1.27 10.32 11.12
C VAL A 62 2.61 10.40 11.84
N ARG A 63 2.80 11.42 12.65
CA ARG A 63 4.00 11.60 13.49
C ARG A 63 3.59 12.16 14.84
N ASP A 64 4.04 11.52 15.91
CA ASP A 64 3.82 11.96 17.30
C ASP A 64 2.34 12.25 17.60
N GLY A 65 1.42 11.38 17.15
CA GLY A 65 -0.02 11.57 17.35
C GLY A 65 -0.71 12.54 16.39
N HIS A 66 0.02 13.18 15.48
CA HIS A 66 -0.51 14.19 14.58
C HIS A 66 -0.53 13.69 13.14
N ALA A 67 -1.72 13.72 12.53
CA ALA A 67 -1.87 13.54 11.09
C ALA A 67 -1.25 14.75 10.38
N GLY A 68 -0.22 14.48 9.58
CA GLY A 68 0.45 15.45 8.74
C GLY A 68 0.23 15.14 7.26
N GLU A 69 0.31 16.18 6.44
CA GLU A 69 0.32 16.05 4.99
C GLU A 69 1.66 16.55 4.48
N ARG A 70 2.34 15.74 3.66
CA ARG A 70 3.47 16.19 2.86
C ARG A 70 2.99 16.43 1.45
N VAL A 71 2.92 17.71 1.07
CA VAL A 71 2.58 18.11 -0.29
C VAL A 71 3.87 18.39 -1.06
N ARG A 72 4.00 17.82 -2.24
CA ARG A 72 4.98 18.21 -3.24
C ARG A 72 4.26 18.54 -4.53
N GLU A 73 4.62 19.66 -5.12
CA GLU A 73 4.05 20.12 -6.37
C GLU A 73 5.18 20.46 -7.34
N VAL A 74 4.99 20.08 -8.60
CA VAL A 74 5.87 20.45 -9.71
C VAL A 74 5.00 20.91 -10.86
N THR A 75 5.35 22.06 -11.43
CA THR A 75 4.73 22.61 -12.62
C THR A 75 5.74 22.62 -13.75
N LEU A 76 5.39 22.02 -14.87
CA LEU A 76 6.23 21.91 -16.06
C LEU A 76 5.60 22.69 -17.22
N PRO A 77 6.36 23.55 -17.92
CA PRO A 77 5.93 24.11 -19.18
C PRO A 77 5.93 23.00 -20.24
N VAL A 78 4.80 22.79 -20.91
CA VAL A 78 4.65 21.74 -21.92
C VAL A 78 4.15 22.31 -23.24
N ASP A 79 4.59 21.72 -24.35
CA ASP A 79 4.10 22.07 -25.68
C ASP A 79 2.70 21.45 -25.95
N ALA A 80 2.16 21.71 -27.14
CA ALA A 80 0.87 21.18 -27.56
C ALA A 80 0.82 19.64 -27.63
N THR A 81 1.98 18.98 -27.74
CA THR A 81 2.13 17.52 -27.76
C THR A 81 2.29 16.92 -26.37
N GLY A 82 2.47 17.75 -25.34
CA GLY A 82 2.67 17.35 -23.95
C GLY A 82 4.14 17.12 -23.56
N ARG A 83 5.10 17.56 -24.38
CA ARG A 83 6.54 17.48 -24.06
C ARG A 83 7.00 18.73 -23.32
N VAL A 84 7.99 18.58 -22.44
CA VAL A 84 8.56 19.72 -21.70
C VAL A 84 9.23 20.68 -22.67
N THR A 85 8.88 21.97 -22.68
CA THR A 85 9.34 22.93 -23.71
C THR A 85 10.85 23.16 -23.76
N ALA A 86 11.56 22.90 -22.64
CA ALA A 86 13.01 23.01 -22.55
C ALA A 86 13.75 21.74 -22.99
N GLY A 87 13.03 20.73 -23.51
CA GLY A 87 13.60 19.46 -23.95
C GLY A 87 12.65 18.66 -24.83
N ASP A 88 12.92 17.37 -24.95
CA ASP A 88 12.14 16.42 -25.75
C ASP A 88 11.42 15.37 -24.89
N ALA A 89 11.58 15.44 -23.56
CA ALA A 89 11.02 14.48 -22.63
C ALA A 89 9.52 14.73 -22.36
N VAL A 90 8.77 13.64 -22.18
CA VAL A 90 7.36 13.67 -21.75
C VAL A 90 7.25 13.35 -20.25
N PRO A 91 6.46 14.12 -19.46
CA PRO A 91 6.19 13.78 -18.06
C PRO A 91 5.50 12.41 -17.93
N GLN A 92 5.93 11.57 -16.98
CA GLN A 92 5.40 10.22 -16.74
C GLN A 92 3.88 10.17 -16.64
N ALA A 93 3.32 10.97 -15.74
CA ALA A 93 1.90 10.96 -15.46
C ALA A 93 1.10 11.54 -16.63
N LEU A 94 1.63 12.57 -17.33
CA LEU A 94 0.96 13.13 -18.51
C LEU A 94 0.93 12.13 -19.68
N TRP A 95 2.03 11.40 -19.88
CA TRP A 95 2.16 10.40 -20.93
C TRP A 95 1.10 9.29 -20.82
N LEU A 96 0.81 8.85 -19.60
CA LEU A 96 -0.19 7.80 -19.33
C LEU A 96 -1.61 8.33 -19.10
N TRP A 97 -1.80 9.62 -18.84
CA TRP A 97 -3.14 10.14 -18.53
C TRP A 97 -4.06 10.14 -19.77
N ARG A 98 -3.51 10.43 -20.95
CA ARG A 98 -4.27 10.71 -22.19
C ARG A 98 -4.52 9.49 -23.08
N GLY A 99 -4.63 8.32 -22.46
CA GLY A 99 -4.96 7.05 -23.14
C GLY A 99 -3.78 6.11 -23.32
N PRO A 100 -4.04 4.86 -23.76
CA PRO A 100 -3.00 3.86 -23.94
C PRO A 100 -1.94 4.37 -24.95
N PRO A 101 -0.69 4.61 -24.53
CA PRO A 101 0.33 5.13 -25.43
C PRO A 101 0.65 4.11 -26.54
N PRO A 102 1.15 4.57 -27.69
CA PRO A 102 1.57 3.67 -28.76
C PRO A 102 2.74 2.79 -28.31
N GLU A 103 2.87 1.61 -28.93
CA GLU A 103 4.02 0.72 -28.72
C GLU A 103 5.32 1.40 -29.15
N GLY A 104 6.40 1.09 -28.42
CA GLY A 104 7.71 1.73 -28.61
C GLY A 104 8.13 2.58 -27.41
N CYS A 105 9.29 3.24 -27.55
CA CYS A 105 9.91 4.00 -26.48
C CYS A 105 9.89 5.50 -26.75
N VAL A 106 9.68 6.27 -25.69
CA VAL A 106 9.84 7.73 -25.66
C VAL A 106 10.83 8.11 -24.57
N LYS A 107 11.43 9.29 -24.71
CA LYS A 107 12.17 9.90 -23.62
C LYS A 107 11.19 10.44 -22.59
N GLY A 108 11.26 9.88 -21.41
CA GLY A 108 10.40 10.17 -20.28
C GLY A 108 11.08 11.00 -19.22
N ARG A 109 10.29 11.70 -18.40
CA ARG A 109 10.74 12.44 -17.22
C ARG A 109 9.84 12.13 -16.03
N GLU A 110 10.42 11.72 -14.90
CA GLU A 110 9.69 11.64 -13.63
C GLU A 110 9.59 13.05 -13.01
N GLU A 111 8.39 13.41 -12.57
CA GLU A 111 8.03 14.80 -12.24
C GLU A 111 8.78 15.34 -11.03
N LEU A 112 8.92 14.57 -9.94
CA LEU A 112 9.40 15.06 -8.66
C LEU A 112 10.93 15.08 -8.50
N SER A 113 11.63 14.19 -9.19
CA SER A 113 13.09 14.06 -9.23
C SER A 113 13.68 14.73 -10.46
N GLY A 114 12.91 14.86 -11.54
CA GLY A 114 13.39 15.33 -12.82
C GLY A 114 14.28 14.32 -13.56
N GLN A 115 14.36 13.08 -13.08
CA GLN A 115 15.11 12.03 -13.75
C GLN A 115 14.51 11.75 -15.13
N GLU A 116 15.38 11.70 -16.14
CA GLU A 116 15.00 11.36 -17.51
C GLU A 116 15.53 9.99 -17.92
N GLY A 117 14.80 9.31 -18.80
CA GLY A 117 15.16 7.99 -19.30
C GLY A 117 14.06 7.38 -20.14
N PRO A 118 14.22 6.12 -20.59
CA PRO A 118 13.24 5.51 -21.49
C PRO A 118 11.93 5.16 -20.75
N HIS A 119 10.81 5.52 -21.37
CA HIS A 119 9.52 4.89 -21.12
C HIS A 119 9.12 4.09 -22.35
N CYS A 120 8.87 2.81 -22.20
CA CYS A 120 8.58 1.91 -23.31
C CYS A 120 7.26 1.20 -23.10
N VAL A 121 6.40 1.18 -24.12
CA VAL A 121 5.24 0.29 -24.17
C VAL A 121 5.61 -0.94 -24.98
N THR A 122 5.44 -2.11 -24.38
CA THR A 122 5.73 -3.41 -25.01
C THR A 122 4.49 -4.20 -25.39
N ALA A 123 3.33 -3.84 -24.82
CA ALA A 123 2.05 -4.42 -25.18
C ALA A 123 0.93 -3.39 -25.01
N ARG A 124 0.05 -3.30 -26.00
CA ARG A 124 -1.09 -2.38 -25.99
C ARG A 124 -2.39 -3.09 -26.34
N GLY A 125 -3.43 -2.83 -25.55
CA GLY A 125 -4.81 -3.19 -25.83
C GLY A 125 -5.70 -1.95 -26.01
N PRO A 126 -6.99 -2.14 -26.34
CA PRO A 126 -7.94 -1.03 -26.47
C PRO A 126 -8.08 -0.19 -25.19
N THR A 127 -8.01 -0.84 -24.03
CA THR A 127 -8.19 -0.22 -22.70
C THR A 127 -7.04 -0.55 -21.75
N SER A 128 -5.89 -0.97 -22.27
CA SER A 128 -4.73 -1.36 -21.47
C SER A 128 -3.40 -1.04 -22.14
N ALA A 129 -2.36 -0.84 -21.33
CA ALA A 129 -0.99 -0.76 -21.80
C ALA A 129 -0.04 -1.36 -20.75
N GLU A 130 1.00 -2.06 -21.20
CA GLU A 130 2.06 -2.60 -20.35
C GLU A 130 3.44 -2.25 -20.92
N GLY A 131 4.41 -2.12 -20.03
CA GLY A 131 5.77 -1.79 -20.44
C GLY A 131 6.67 -1.41 -19.28
N THR A 132 7.58 -0.47 -19.52
CA THR A 132 8.52 0.04 -18.51
C THR A 132 8.54 1.57 -18.46
N MET A 133 8.76 2.11 -17.27
CA MET A 133 9.02 3.52 -17.02
C MET A 133 10.31 3.64 -16.21
N LEU A 134 11.36 4.21 -16.80
CA LEU A 134 12.69 4.30 -16.19
C LEU A 134 13.20 2.93 -15.70
N GLY A 135 12.90 1.87 -16.45
CA GLY A 135 13.25 0.49 -16.11
C GLY A 135 12.29 -0.24 -15.17
N ALA A 136 11.37 0.47 -14.48
CA ALA A 136 10.35 -0.16 -13.66
C ALA A 136 9.17 -0.65 -14.51
N ARG A 137 8.72 -1.89 -14.31
CA ARG A 137 7.55 -2.43 -15.03
C ARG A 137 6.28 -1.69 -14.64
N PHE A 138 5.41 -1.45 -15.61
CA PHE A 138 4.09 -0.89 -15.36
C PHE A 138 2.96 -1.64 -16.07
N ARG A 139 1.76 -1.51 -15.51
CA ARG A 139 0.48 -1.89 -16.14
C ARG A 139 -0.52 -0.76 -15.96
N ALA A 140 -1.16 -0.35 -17.04
CA ALA A 140 -2.16 0.72 -17.04
C ALA A 140 -3.50 0.22 -17.58
N ARG A 141 -4.59 0.68 -16.99
CA ARG A 141 -5.98 0.42 -17.42
C ARG A 141 -6.72 1.73 -17.64
N TYR A 142 -7.53 1.75 -18.69
CA TYR A 142 -8.24 2.92 -19.17
C TYR A 142 -9.74 2.63 -19.26
N ASP A 143 -10.57 3.67 -19.21
CA ASP A 143 -11.98 3.57 -19.56
C ASP A 143 -12.19 3.66 -21.08
N ASP A 144 -13.43 3.51 -21.52
CA ASP A 144 -13.81 3.57 -22.94
C ASP A 144 -13.56 4.94 -23.58
N ARG A 145 -13.29 5.98 -22.79
CA ARG A 145 -12.91 7.33 -23.25
C ARG A 145 -11.39 7.51 -23.27
N GLY A 146 -10.62 6.46 -23.03
CA GLY A 146 -9.17 6.50 -22.95
C GLY A 146 -8.66 7.25 -21.72
N GLN A 147 -9.45 7.43 -20.67
CA GLN A 147 -8.98 8.06 -19.44
C GLN A 147 -8.39 7.00 -18.51
N LEU A 148 -7.20 7.26 -17.99
CA LEU A 148 -6.52 6.39 -17.03
C LEU A 148 -7.40 6.15 -15.80
N GLN A 149 -7.70 4.87 -15.52
CA GLN A 149 -8.46 4.43 -14.35
C GLN A 149 -7.56 3.81 -13.29
N ALA A 150 -6.54 3.06 -13.71
CA ALA A 150 -5.58 2.46 -12.80
C ALA A 150 -4.18 2.37 -13.42
N LEU A 151 -3.17 2.53 -12.58
CA LEU A 151 -1.77 2.37 -12.93
C LEU A 151 -1.06 1.60 -11.82
N GLU A 152 -0.29 0.58 -12.18
CA GLU A 152 0.58 -0.19 -11.29
C GLU A 152 2.02 -0.02 -11.75
N VAL A 153 2.93 0.33 -10.85
CA VAL A 153 4.37 0.53 -11.10
C VAL A 153 5.17 0.02 -9.91
N GLY A 154 5.84 -1.12 -10.06
CA GLY A 154 6.47 -1.80 -8.93
C GLY A 154 5.47 -2.05 -7.79
N ASP A 155 5.78 -1.56 -6.59
CA ASP A 155 4.91 -1.66 -5.40
C ASP A 155 3.81 -0.58 -5.35
N SER A 156 3.80 0.36 -6.31
CA SER A 156 2.87 1.49 -6.31
C SER A 156 1.66 1.22 -7.18
N ARG A 157 0.48 1.61 -6.69
CA ARG A 157 -0.80 1.55 -7.41
C ARG A 157 -1.52 2.89 -7.32
N PHE A 158 -2.03 3.38 -8.44
CA PHE A 158 -2.79 4.61 -8.54
C PHE A 158 -4.16 4.26 -9.11
N THR A 159 -5.23 4.62 -8.40
CA THR A 159 -6.61 4.37 -8.85
C THR A 159 -7.35 5.69 -8.95
N ARG A 160 -8.10 5.91 -10.02
CA ARG A 160 -8.83 7.16 -10.22
C ARG A 160 -9.81 7.38 -9.06
N ALA A 161 -9.71 8.54 -8.42
CA ALA A 161 -10.56 8.91 -7.30
C ALA A 161 -11.93 9.36 -7.82
N ALA A 162 -13.00 8.94 -7.15
CA ALA A 162 -14.34 9.42 -7.41
C ALA A 162 -14.45 10.93 -7.07
N PRO A 163 -15.38 11.66 -7.73
CA PRO A 163 -15.66 13.05 -7.38
C PRO A 163 -15.95 13.19 -5.88
N GLY A 164 -15.25 14.10 -5.20
CA GLY A 164 -15.42 14.34 -3.76
C GLY A 164 -14.83 13.28 -2.82
N GLU A 165 -14.23 12.19 -3.34
CA GLU A 165 -13.65 11.13 -2.51
C GLU A 165 -12.54 11.69 -1.62
N ARG A 166 -12.73 11.73 -0.30
CA ARG A 166 -11.66 12.14 0.62
C ARG A 166 -10.96 10.89 1.13
N LEU A 167 -9.67 10.81 0.88
CA LEU A 167 -8.82 9.96 1.71
C LEU A 167 -8.85 10.56 3.11
N ARG A 168 -9.38 9.79 4.06
CA ARG A 168 -9.18 10.09 5.46
C ARG A 168 -7.67 9.96 5.70
N ALA A 169 -7.11 10.89 6.47
CA ALA A 169 -5.82 10.60 7.10
C ALA A 169 -5.95 9.22 7.73
N PRO A 170 -5.01 8.28 7.46
CA PRO A 170 -5.05 7.01 8.16
C PRO A 170 -5.15 7.36 9.66
N PRO A 171 -6.05 6.71 10.42
CA PRO A 171 -6.14 6.97 11.85
C PRO A 171 -4.73 6.82 12.44
N GLU A 172 -4.45 7.56 13.52
CA GLU A 172 -3.25 7.31 14.30
C GLU A 172 -3.42 5.88 14.87
N LEU A 173 -2.93 4.86 14.16
CA LEU A 173 -3.21 3.49 14.54
C LEU A 173 -2.60 3.12 15.90
N PHE A 174 -1.53 3.80 16.31
CA PHE A 174 -0.87 3.60 17.59
C PHE A 174 -1.56 4.37 18.73
N ALA A 175 -2.20 5.52 18.46
CA ALA A 175 -2.93 6.30 19.47
C ALA A 175 -4.42 5.95 19.51
N ASP A 176 -5.10 6.03 18.37
CA ASP A 176 -6.55 5.80 18.20
C ASP A 176 -6.89 4.31 18.08
N GLY A 177 -6.00 3.50 17.49
CA GLY A 177 -6.24 2.08 17.24
C GLY A 177 -7.46 1.79 16.35
N VAL A 178 -7.76 0.52 16.20
CA VAL A 178 -8.93 0.01 15.47
C VAL A 178 -10.04 -0.30 16.48
N PRO A 179 -11.28 0.16 16.29
CA PRO A 179 -12.36 -0.14 17.21
C PRO A 179 -12.62 -1.65 17.31
N VAL A 180 -12.83 -2.12 18.54
CA VAL A 180 -13.26 -3.50 18.81
C VAL A 180 -14.77 -3.51 18.99
N GLU A 181 -15.48 -4.14 18.06
CA GLU A 181 -16.94 -4.29 18.11
C GLU A 181 -17.35 -5.48 18.99
N GLY A 182 -18.54 -5.42 19.60
CA GLY A 182 -19.10 -6.52 20.41
C GLY A 182 -18.99 -6.31 21.93
N GLY A 183 -19.11 -7.40 22.69
CA GLY A 183 -19.06 -7.37 24.16
C GLY A 183 -17.67 -7.01 24.73
N THR A 184 -17.55 -6.98 26.06
CA THR A 184 -16.29 -6.65 26.75
C THR A 184 -15.40 -7.85 27.05
N GLY A 185 -15.90 -9.08 26.89
CA GLY A 185 -15.17 -10.33 27.13
C GLY A 185 -15.14 -11.24 25.92
N GLY A 186 -14.12 -12.10 25.83
CA GLY A 186 -13.94 -13.08 24.75
C GLY A 186 -12.68 -12.85 23.92
N ALA A 187 -12.34 -13.86 23.12
CA ALA A 187 -11.21 -13.81 22.19
C ALA A 187 -11.46 -12.75 21.11
N LEU A 188 -10.41 -12.06 20.72
CA LEU A 188 -10.44 -11.18 19.56
C LEU A 188 -10.53 -12.03 18.29
N ALA A 189 -11.33 -11.58 17.35
CA ALA A 189 -11.46 -12.20 16.05
C ALA A 189 -11.56 -11.11 14.97
N LEU A 190 -11.20 -11.50 13.76
CA LEU A 190 -11.43 -10.69 12.58
C LEU A 190 -12.70 -11.19 11.89
N ALA A 191 -13.71 -10.34 11.76
CA ALA A 191 -14.94 -10.68 11.06
C ALA A 191 -15.01 -9.91 9.73
N PRO A 192 -15.26 -10.60 8.59
CA PRO A 192 -15.50 -9.92 7.33
C PRO A 192 -16.79 -9.09 7.39
N ARG A 193 -16.83 -7.99 6.65
CA ARG A 193 -18.07 -7.28 6.35
C ARG A 193 -18.66 -7.85 5.06
N GLY A 194 -19.71 -8.66 5.19
CA GLY A 194 -20.34 -9.37 4.06
C GLY A 194 -19.69 -10.74 3.78
N ASP A 195 -19.79 -11.21 2.53
CA ASP A 195 -19.36 -12.55 2.10
C ASP A 195 -17.85 -12.65 1.81
N GLY A 196 -17.04 -11.81 2.47
CA GLY A 196 -15.58 -11.81 2.32
C GLY A 196 -14.94 -13.09 2.87
N PRO A 197 -13.76 -13.52 2.35
CA PRO A 197 -13.08 -14.71 2.82
C PRO A 197 -12.64 -14.59 4.29
N SER A 198 -12.50 -15.70 5.00
CA SER A 198 -11.92 -15.67 6.35
C SER A 198 -10.40 -15.52 6.28
N PHE A 199 -9.83 -14.67 7.13
CA PHE A 199 -8.38 -14.59 7.32
C PHE A 199 -7.90 -15.67 8.28
N THR A 200 -7.17 -16.64 7.78
CA THR A 200 -6.52 -17.67 8.61
C THR A 200 -5.04 -17.37 8.72
N VAL A 201 -4.52 -17.19 9.94
CA VAL A 201 -3.07 -17.14 10.16
C VAL A 201 -2.58 -18.57 10.35
N PRO A 202 -1.60 -19.05 9.55
CA PRO A 202 -1.10 -20.41 9.70
C PRO A 202 -0.50 -20.58 11.10
N PRO A 203 -0.63 -21.77 11.73
CA PRO A 203 -0.10 -21.98 13.08
C PRO A 203 1.44 -21.94 13.10
N ARG A 204 2.12 -22.35 12.02
CA ARG A 204 3.59 -22.45 11.93
C ARG A 204 4.06 -22.22 10.49
N LEU A 205 5.22 -21.59 10.32
CA LEU A 205 5.91 -21.53 9.03
C LEU A 205 6.80 -22.77 8.83
N PRO A 206 6.96 -23.28 7.59
CA PRO A 206 7.74 -24.48 7.30
C PRO A 206 9.18 -24.46 7.84
N GLU A 207 9.83 -23.30 7.81
CA GLU A 207 11.23 -23.08 8.17
C GLU A 207 11.47 -22.87 9.67
N MET A 208 10.42 -22.76 10.50
CA MET A 208 10.58 -22.57 11.94
C MET A 208 11.24 -23.79 12.58
N THR A 209 12.27 -23.57 13.39
CA THR A 209 12.95 -24.62 14.15
C THR A 209 12.33 -24.79 15.54
N GLU A 210 12.51 -25.96 16.14
CA GLU A 210 11.88 -26.29 17.42
C GLU A 210 12.68 -25.79 18.62
N TRP A 211 11.95 -25.24 19.59
CA TRP A 211 12.46 -24.68 20.84
C TRP A 211 11.95 -25.45 22.05
N THR A 212 12.73 -25.41 23.13
CA THR A 212 12.16 -25.63 24.46
C THR A 212 11.50 -24.33 24.94
N PRO A 213 10.36 -24.39 25.66
CA PRO A 213 9.71 -23.18 26.19
C PRO A 213 10.65 -22.31 27.03
N ALA A 214 11.50 -22.94 27.85
CA ALA A 214 12.46 -22.25 28.70
C ALA A 214 13.49 -21.44 27.89
N ALA A 215 14.07 -22.02 26.84
CA ALA A 215 15.06 -21.34 26.01
C ALA A 215 14.45 -20.15 25.24
N ALA A 216 13.22 -20.31 24.76
CA ALA A 216 12.51 -19.24 24.04
C ALA A 216 12.17 -18.07 24.96
N ARG A 217 11.62 -18.35 26.16
CA ARG A 217 11.34 -17.33 27.18
C ARG A 217 12.61 -16.62 27.66
N ALA A 218 13.71 -17.35 27.84
CA ALA A 218 14.99 -16.76 28.24
C ALA A 218 15.54 -15.78 27.18
N LEU A 219 15.38 -16.08 25.89
CA LEU A 219 15.74 -15.14 24.84
C LEU A 219 14.81 -13.91 24.82
N SER A 220 13.52 -14.11 25.06
CA SER A 220 12.54 -13.01 25.17
C SER A 220 12.93 -12.04 26.28
N ALA A 221 13.23 -12.55 27.48
CA ALA A 221 13.70 -11.74 28.61
C ALA A 221 15.01 -11.01 28.31
N LYS A 222 15.96 -11.66 27.62
CA LYS A 222 17.21 -11.03 27.19
C LYS A 222 16.97 -9.87 26.23
N VAL A 223 16.07 -10.02 25.26
CA VAL A 223 15.72 -8.96 24.30
C VAL A 223 15.01 -7.82 25.01
N HIS A 224 14.06 -8.13 25.89
CA HIS A 224 13.40 -7.13 26.72
C HIS A 224 14.40 -6.29 27.51
N ALA A 225 15.38 -6.92 28.16
CA ALA A 225 16.41 -6.20 28.92
C ALA A 225 17.35 -5.33 28.04
N ALA A 226 17.43 -5.59 26.73
CA ALA A 226 18.33 -4.87 25.83
C ALA A 226 17.82 -3.50 25.38
N PHE A 227 16.54 -3.20 25.59
CA PHE A 227 15.92 -1.92 25.24
C PHE A 227 15.35 -1.26 26.50
N PRO A 228 16.07 -0.33 27.14
CA PRO A 228 15.55 0.40 28.29
C PRO A 228 14.31 1.25 27.94
N ASP A 229 14.28 1.81 26.73
CA ASP A 229 13.13 2.53 26.18
C ASP A 229 12.39 1.67 25.13
N LYS A 230 11.08 1.56 25.32
CA LYS A 230 10.15 0.75 24.51
C LYS A 230 9.42 1.55 23.44
N GLY A 231 9.72 2.85 23.32
CA GLY A 231 9.19 3.71 22.28
C GLY A 231 9.66 3.28 20.89
N PRO A 232 8.82 3.40 19.85
CA PRO A 232 9.25 3.15 18.46
C PRO A 232 10.42 4.04 18.06
N THR A 233 11.43 3.48 17.39
CA THR A 233 12.59 4.23 16.89
C THR A 233 13.02 3.76 15.49
N ALA A 234 14.16 4.25 15.01
CA ALA A 234 14.79 3.71 13.80
C ALA A 234 15.09 2.20 13.88
N ALA A 235 15.20 1.62 15.07
CA ALA A 235 15.45 0.19 15.27
C ALA A 235 14.33 -0.68 14.69
N ASP A 236 13.07 -0.22 14.72
CA ASP A 236 11.91 -0.94 14.20
C ASP A 236 11.98 -1.17 12.68
N TRP A 237 12.79 -0.38 11.98
CA TRP A 237 12.94 -0.44 10.52
C TRP A 237 14.28 -1.04 10.07
N ARG A 238 15.11 -1.50 11.02
CA ARG A 238 16.39 -2.15 10.74
C ARG A 238 16.22 -3.66 10.72
N PRO A 239 16.78 -4.39 9.73
CA PRO A 239 16.60 -5.85 9.60
C PRO A 239 16.94 -6.71 10.83
N GLY A 240 17.76 -6.19 11.76
CA GLY A 240 18.15 -6.88 13.00
C GLY A 240 17.57 -6.30 14.28
N GLY A 241 16.70 -5.28 14.20
CA GLY A 241 16.20 -4.57 15.38
C GLY A 241 17.32 -3.92 16.18
N GLU A 242 18.35 -3.37 15.54
CA GLU A 242 19.53 -2.84 16.24
C GLU A 242 19.32 -1.39 16.71
N GLY A 243 19.41 -1.17 18.01
CA GLY A 243 19.35 0.15 18.65
C GLY A 243 19.36 0.04 20.17
N GLU A 244 19.49 1.19 20.84
CA GLU A 244 19.38 1.29 22.31
C GLU A 244 17.93 1.44 22.79
N ALA A 245 17.02 1.81 21.88
CA ALA A 245 15.59 1.95 22.11
C ALA A 245 14.83 1.38 20.90
N GLY A 246 13.61 0.91 21.10
CA GLY A 246 12.81 0.38 20.01
C GLY A 246 11.44 -0.14 20.44
N GLY A 247 10.49 -0.09 19.51
CA GLY A 247 9.14 -0.55 19.71
C GLY A 247 9.00 -2.07 19.61
N CYS A 248 7.76 -2.53 19.48
CA CYS A 248 7.45 -3.95 19.43
C CYS A 248 8.06 -4.67 18.22
N LEU A 249 8.17 -3.99 17.08
CA LEU A 249 8.79 -4.54 15.88
C LEU A 249 10.31 -4.69 16.06
N ALA A 250 10.98 -3.69 16.64
CA ALA A 250 12.41 -3.78 16.97
C ALA A 250 12.70 -4.95 17.91
N HIS A 251 11.87 -5.16 18.93
CA HIS A 251 12.00 -6.29 19.85
C HIS A 251 11.82 -7.64 19.14
N ALA A 252 10.78 -7.78 18.31
CA ALA A 252 10.54 -9.02 17.56
C ALA A 252 11.69 -9.32 16.56
N LEU A 253 12.18 -8.31 15.85
CA LEU A 253 13.31 -8.43 14.91
C LEU A 253 14.62 -8.76 15.64
N ARG A 254 14.88 -8.14 16.80
CA ARG A 254 16.05 -8.43 17.62
C ARG A 254 16.03 -9.86 18.15
N TYR A 255 14.86 -10.35 18.59
CA TYR A 255 14.68 -11.75 18.94
C TYR A 255 15.02 -12.67 17.76
N ALA A 256 14.44 -12.41 16.59
CA ALA A 256 14.67 -13.20 15.40
C ALA A 256 16.16 -13.22 14.99
N SER A 257 16.82 -12.07 15.03
CA SER A 257 18.25 -11.94 14.73
C SER A 257 19.12 -12.76 15.69
N LEU A 258 18.87 -12.66 17.01
CA LEU A 258 19.60 -13.43 18.02
C LEU A 258 19.29 -14.94 17.96
N ALA A 259 18.07 -15.32 17.62
CA ALA A 259 17.67 -16.69 17.36
C ALA A 259 18.46 -17.25 16.15
N ARG A 260 18.51 -16.51 15.06
CA ARG A 260 19.24 -16.88 13.85
C ARG A 260 20.73 -17.09 14.09
N ALA A 261 21.36 -16.21 14.88
CA ALA A 261 22.76 -16.36 15.27
C ALA A 261 23.03 -17.68 16.03
N ARG A 262 22.00 -18.32 16.58
CA ARG A 262 22.05 -19.63 17.27
C ARG A 262 21.56 -20.78 16.38
N GLY A 263 21.44 -20.57 15.07
CA GLY A 263 20.91 -21.57 14.14
C GLY A 263 19.41 -21.83 14.26
N GLN A 264 18.68 -20.98 14.97
CA GLN A 264 17.23 -21.12 15.14
C GLN A 264 16.47 -20.23 14.14
N ARG A 265 15.22 -20.58 13.85
CA ARG A 265 14.29 -19.82 13.01
C ARG A 265 12.95 -19.70 13.71
N VAL A 266 12.36 -18.52 13.62
CA VAL A 266 11.11 -18.15 14.30
C VAL A 266 10.24 -17.37 13.34
N GLY A 267 8.94 -17.32 13.60
CA GLY A 267 8.03 -16.47 12.84
C GLY A 267 7.80 -15.14 13.55
N LEU A 268 7.70 -14.07 12.77
CA LEU A 268 7.27 -12.77 13.25
C LEU A 268 5.77 -12.66 13.04
N VAL A 269 5.02 -12.39 14.12
CA VAL A 269 3.59 -12.18 14.05
C VAL A 269 3.32 -10.69 13.97
N HIS A 270 2.66 -10.27 12.89
CA HIS A 270 2.08 -8.94 12.77
C HIS A 270 0.62 -9.04 13.19
N GLY A 271 0.19 -8.21 14.13
CA GLY A 271 -1.16 -8.30 14.65
C GLY A 271 -1.60 -7.04 15.37
N LEU A 272 -2.58 -7.25 16.23
CA LEU A 272 -3.22 -6.23 17.04
C LEU A 272 -3.14 -6.58 18.51
N LEU A 273 -2.98 -5.56 19.35
CA LEU A 273 -3.00 -5.63 20.81
C LEU A 273 -4.11 -4.73 21.36
N VAL A 274 -4.94 -5.29 22.24
CA VAL A 274 -5.93 -4.57 23.03
C VAL A 274 -5.46 -4.55 24.48
N VAL A 275 -5.29 -3.35 25.02
CA VAL A 275 -4.95 -3.11 26.42
C VAL A 275 -6.17 -2.50 27.10
N ASP A 276 -6.52 -3.03 28.28
CA ASP A 276 -7.60 -2.52 29.16
C ASP A 276 -8.95 -2.29 28.46
N GLY A 277 -9.28 -3.15 27.49
CA GLY A 277 -10.55 -3.06 26.74
C GLY A 277 -10.63 -1.90 25.75
N GLY A 278 -9.53 -1.18 25.53
CA GLY A 278 -9.42 -0.10 24.56
C GLY A 278 -9.42 -0.57 23.10
N PRO A 279 -9.10 0.34 22.17
CA PRO A 279 -8.99 -0.01 20.76
C PRO A 279 -7.81 -0.96 20.50
N ALA A 280 -7.93 -1.75 19.43
CA ALA A 280 -6.91 -2.68 18.99
C ALA A 280 -5.80 -1.95 18.23
N ARG A 281 -4.59 -1.90 18.79
CA ARG A 281 -3.45 -1.16 18.23
C ARG A 281 -2.47 -2.09 17.51
N PRO A 282 -1.75 -1.63 16.47
CA PRO A 282 -0.73 -2.44 15.83
C PRO A 282 0.29 -2.95 16.85
N HIS A 283 0.60 -4.23 16.74
CA HIS A 283 1.60 -4.86 17.57
C HIS A 283 2.36 -5.94 16.81
N ALA A 284 3.58 -6.22 17.26
CA ALA A 284 4.42 -7.26 16.70
C ALA A 284 5.01 -8.11 17.82
N TRP A 285 5.02 -9.43 17.63
CA TRP A 285 5.58 -10.38 18.58
C TRP A 285 6.15 -11.59 17.85
N VAL A 286 6.64 -12.57 18.60
CA VAL A 286 7.34 -13.74 18.05
C VAL A 286 6.53 -15.00 18.30
N ARG A 287 6.43 -15.84 17.27
CA ARG A 287 5.99 -17.23 17.40
C ARG A 287 7.15 -18.18 17.25
N VAL A 288 7.27 -19.13 18.16
CA VAL A 288 8.25 -20.22 18.09
C VAL A 288 7.54 -21.57 17.98
N ALA A 289 8.15 -22.51 17.25
CA ALA A 289 7.70 -23.90 17.25
C ALA A 289 8.26 -24.60 18.49
N LEU A 290 7.47 -25.46 19.13
CA LEU A 290 7.91 -26.18 20.33
C LEU A 290 8.34 -27.61 20.02
N LYS A 291 9.35 -28.09 20.75
CA LYS A 291 9.68 -29.52 20.82
C LYS A 291 8.49 -30.28 21.40
N GLY A 292 8.04 -31.33 20.72
CA GLY A 292 6.84 -32.08 21.10
C GLY A 292 5.55 -31.57 20.44
N GLY A 293 5.64 -30.59 19.54
CA GLY A 293 4.52 -30.08 18.76
C GLY A 293 3.92 -28.78 19.32
N GLY A 294 3.12 -28.12 18.49
CA GLY A 294 2.50 -26.84 18.82
C GLY A 294 3.44 -25.63 18.67
N THR A 295 2.98 -24.49 19.15
CA THR A 295 3.71 -23.22 19.11
C THR A 295 3.57 -22.45 20.40
N LEU A 296 4.50 -21.53 20.62
CA LEU A 296 4.46 -20.59 21.74
C LEU A 296 4.59 -19.17 21.19
N GLU A 297 3.66 -18.32 21.62
CA GLU A 297 3.67 -16.88 21.36
C GLU A 297 4.44 -16.17 22.48
N LEU A 298 5.30 -15.22 22.11
CA LEU A 298 6.16 -14.46 23.02
C LEU A 298 6.16 -13.00 22.61
N ASP A 299 5.80 -12.11 23.53
CA ASP A 299 5.99 -10.66 23.37
C ASP A 299 7.27 -10.21 24.09
N PRO A 300 8.40 -10.08 23.38
CA PRO A 300 9.64 -9.58 23.98
C PRO A 300 9.57 -8.10 24.39
N THR A 301 8.54 -7.35 23.98
CA THR A 301 8.38 -5.93 24.31
C THR A 301 7.91 -5.76 25.75
N SER A 302 6.84 -6.46 26.13
CA SER A 302 6.19 -6.35 27.44
C SER A 302 6.54 -7.50 28.40
N LEU A 303 6.88 -8.67 27.86
CA LEU A 303 6.92 -9.97 28.57
C LEU A 303 5.56 -10.45 29.10
N ASP A 304 4.47 -9.74 28.76
CA ASP A 304 3.14 -10.15 29.13
C ASP A 304 2.74 -11.43 28.36
N PRO A 305 1.85 -12.27 28.94
CA PRO A 305 1.30 -13.40 28.21
C PRO A 305 0.55 -12.94 26.96
N VAL A 306 0.93 -13.49 25.82
CA VAL A 306 0.16 -13.35 24.57
C VAL A 306 -1.10 -14.21 24.69
N ARG A 307 -2.27 -13.58 24.80
CA ARG A 307 -3.55 -14.24 25.03
C ARG A 307 -4.57 -13.90 23.93
N PRO A 308 -5.48 -14.81 23.56
CA PRO A 308 -6.48 -14.55 22.52
C PRO A 308 -7.43 -13.38 22.81
N ASP A 309 -7.65 -13.01 24.07
CA ASP A 309 -8.51 -11.90 24.50
C ASP A 309 -7.84 -10.51 24.38
N THR A 310 -6.52 -10.49 24.20
CA THR A 310 -5.69 -9.28 24.11
C THR A 310 -4.95 -9.17 22.79
N HIS A 311 -4.59 -10.29 22.16
CA HIS A 311 -3.80 -10.33 20.94
C HIS A 311 -4.58 -10.98 19.80
N LEU A 312 -4.59 -10.32 18.64
CA LEU A 312 -5.17 -10.85 17.40
C LEU A 312 -4.09 -10.89 16.33
N ALA A 313 -3.68 -12.09 15.94
CA ALA A 313 -2.73 -12.26 14.85
C ALA A 313 -3.38 -11.88 13.51
N LEU A 314 -2.74 -11.00 12.74
CA LEU A 314 -3.15 -10.70 11.37
C LEU A 314 -2.35 -11.51 10.37
N ALA A 315 -1.05 -11.70 10.58
CA ALA A 315 -0.20 -12.50 9.69
C ALA A 315 1.00 -13.08 10.45
N LEU A 316 1.54 -14.18 9.91
CA LEU A 316 2.78 -14.81 10.36
C LEU A 316 3.76 -14.79 9.19
N ALA A 317 4.91 -14.14 9.36
CA ALA A 317 5.88 -13.94 8.27
C ALA A 317 7.31 -14.31 8.69
N PRO A 318 8.18 -14.67 7.73
CA PRO A 318 9.62 -14.74 7.96
C PRO A 318 10.17 -13.37 8.38
N PRO A 319 11.15 -13.31 9.30
CA PRO A 319 11.79 -12.05 9.69
C PRO A 319 12.57 -11.38 8.54
N GLU A 320 13.11 -12.17 7.60
CA GLU A 320 13.89 -11.69 6.46
C GLU A 320 13.03 -11.45 5.21
N GLY A 321 12.26 -10.38 5.19
CA GLY A 321 11.56 -9.99 3.97
C GLY A 321 10.40 -9.02 4.19
N PRO A 322 9.80 -8.51 3.11
CA PRO A 322 8.57 -7.75 3.23
C PRO A 322 7.44 -8.67 3.68
N ALA A 323 6.77 -8.32 4.78
CA ALA A 323 5.57 -9.01 5.25
C ALA A 323 4.34 -8.60 4.40
N LEU A 324 4.36 -8.95 3.11
CA LEU A 324 3.37 -8.51 2.12
C LEU A 324 1.93 -8.89 2.54
N GLU A 325 1.73 -10.13 2.99
CA GLU A 325 0.45 -10.60 3.50
C GLU A 325 -0.02 -9.80 4.73
N ALA A 326 0.89 -9.45 5.64
CA ALA A 326 0.56 -8.59 6.77
C ALA A 326 0.07 -7.23 6.30
N GLY A 327 0.75 -6.64 5.32
CA GLY A 327 0.35 -5.40 4.66
C GLY A 327 -1.05 -5.51 4.05
N GLU A 328 -1.31 -6.52 3.22
CA GLU A 328 -2.61 -6.72 2.58
C GLU A 328 -3.76 -6.88 3.58
N ARG A 329 -3.54 -7.62 4.67
CA ARG A 329 -4.56 -7.83 5.72
C ARG A 329 -4.80 -6.58 6.56
N TRP A 330 -3.73 -5.84 6.88
CA TRP A 330 -3.86 -4.52 7.48
C TRP A 330 -4.71 -3.59 6.63
N LEU A 331 -4.58 -3.69 5.32
CA LEU A 331 -5.31 -2.84 4.40
C LEU A 331 -6.76 -3.19 4.24
N ALA A 332 -7.06 -4.48 4.21
CA ALA A 332 -8.44 -4.91 4.25
C ALA A 332 -9.14 -4.40 5.54
N LEU A 333 -8.42 -4.37 6.67
CA LEU A 333 -8.92 -3.77 7.90
C LEU A 333 -9.14 -2.25 7.78
N LEU A 334 -8.18 -1.51 7.20
CA LEU A 334 -8.28 -0.05 7.02
C LEU A 334 -9.34 0.38 6.00
N ARG A 335 -9.62 -0.45 4.98
CA ARG A 335 -10.71 -0.22 4.02
C ARG A 335 -12.08 -0.50 4.62
N GLY A 336 -12.13 -1.15 5.79
CA GLY A 336 -13.38 -1.60 6.40
C GLY A 336 -13.93 -2.89 5.80
N ASP A 337 -13.14 -3.62 5.02
CA ASP A 337 -13.51 -4.95 4.51
C ASP A 337 -13.65 -5.95 5.68
N TYR A 338 -12.95 -5.69 6.78
CA TYR A 338 -13.00 -6.45 8.02
C TYR A 338 -13.19 -5.52 9.22
N ARG A 339 -13.66 -6.11 10.31
CA ARG A 339 -13.77 -5.48 11.63
C ARG A 339 -13.13 -6.37 12.69
N VAL A 340 -12.57 -5.74 13.71
CA VAL A 340 -12.11 -6.43 14.91
C VAL A 340 -13.33 -6.60 15.82
N VAL A 341 -13.61 -7.83 16.21
CA VAL A 341 -14.74 -8.14 17.09
C VAL A 341 -14.25 -8.90 18.31
N ARG A 342 -14.98 -8.84 19.41
CA ARG A 342 -14.93 -9.89 20.42
C ARG A 342 -15.83 -11.02 19.99
N ALA A 343 -15.26 -12.21 19.81
CA ALA A 343 -16.04 -13.42 19.69
C ALA A 343 -16.81 -13.59 21.02
N THR A 344 -18.12 -13.33 20.99
CA THR A 344 -18.99 -13.72 22.10
C THR A 344 -18.86 -15.23 22.22
N ARG A 345 -18.64 -15.71 23.45
CA ARG A 345 -18.91 -17.12 23.75
C ARG A 345 -20.39 -17.34 23.45
N THR A 346 -20.67 -17.89 22.29
CA THR A 346 -22.00 -18.36 21.93
C THR A 346 -21.78 -19.74 21.33
N GLU A 347 -22.08 -20.71 22.20
CA GLU A 347 -22.44 -22.13 21.99
C GLU A 347 -21.40 -23.07 21.38
#